data_AF-A0A1F9FP28-F1
#
_entry.id   AF-A0A1F9FP28-F1
#
_cell.length_a   1.000
_cell.length_b   1.000
_cell.length_c   1.000
_cell.angle_alpha   90.00
_cell.angle_beta   90.00
_cell.angle_gamma   90.00
#
_symmetry.space_group_name_H-M   'P 1'
#
loop_
_entity.id
_entity.type
_entity.pdbx_description
1 polymer ?
#
loop_
_entity_poly.entity_id
_entity_poly.type
_entity_poly.pdbx_seq_one_letter_code
_entity_poly.pdbx_strand_id
1 'polypeptide(L)'
;MTVAKIAVSLPAEVVEHVRRAVRRGAAPSVSAYVAQALAEKAKLDDLDALIDEMVAASGGPLTEAELRAADGVLGHAPARGRRRRS
;
A
#
# COMPACT_ATOMS: atom_id res chain seq x y z
N MET A 1 -23.05 -7.37 -16.00
CA MET A 1 -21.62 -7.62 -15.78
C MET A 1 -21.21 -8.85 -16.56
N THR A 2 -20.12 -8.76 -17.32
CA THR A 2 -19.49 -9.93 -17.96
C THR A 2 -18.40 -10.45 -17.02
N VAL A 3 -18.27 -11.78 -16.92
CA VAL A 3 -17.30 -12.43 -16.03
C VAL A 3 -16.35 -13.25 -16.90
N ALA A 4 -15.05 -12.97 -16.82
CA ALA A 4 -14.01 -13.78 -17.44
C ALA A 4 -13.44 -14.76 -16.40
N LYS A 5 -13.24 -16.02 -16.79
CA LYS A 5 -12.61 -17.04 -15.94
C LYS A 5 -11.12 -17.10 -16.24
N ILE A 6 -10.31 -17.02 -15.18
CA ILE A 6 -8.86 -17.14 -15.24
C ILE A 6 -8.45 -18.23 -14.26
N ALA A 7 -7.60 -19.17 -14.68
CA ALA A 7 -6.97 -20.14 -13.80
C ALA A 7 -5.59 -19.60 -13.39
N VAL A 8 -5.33 -19.53 -12.08
CA VAL A 8 -4.05 -19.04 -11.53
C VAL A 8 -3.52 -20.02 -10.50
N SER A 9 -2.20 -20.16 -10.45
CA SER A 9 -1.52 -20.90 -9.39
C SER A 9 -1.21 -19.94 -8.24
N LEU A 10 -1.55 -20.36 -7.02
CA LEU A 10 -1.30 -19.61 -5.79
C LEU A 10 -0.66 -20.56 -4.77
N PRO A 11 0.17 -20.05 -3.84
CA PRO A 11 0.66 -20.84 -2.73
C PRO A 11 -0.51 -21.46 -1.93
N ALA A 12 -0.35 -22.71 -1.50
CA ALA A 12 -1.45 -23.47 -0.88
C ALA A 12 -1.97 -22.80 0.39
N GLU A 13 -1.08 -22.18 1.16
CA GLU A 13 -1.39 -21.42 2.37
C GLU A 13 -2.30 -20.21 2.09
N VAL A 14 -2.13 -19.57 0.93
CA VAL A 14 -2.96 -18.44 0.49
C VAL A 14 -4.36 -18.95 0.12
N VAL A 15 -4.46 -20.06 -0.62
CA VAL A 15 -5.74 -20.68 -0.97
C VAL A 15 -6.52 -21.06 0.29
N GLU A 16 -5.86 -21.66 1.27
CA GLU A 16 -6.48 -22.03 2.53
C GLU A 16 -6.90 -20.83 3.38
N HIS A 17 -6.11 -19.75 3.36
CA HIS A 17 -6.50 -18.50 3.98
C HIS A 17 -7.78 -17.93 3.36
N VAL A 18 -7.85 -17.83 2.03
CA VAL A 18 -9.03 -17.31 1.31
C VAL A 18 -10.26 -18.16 1.62
N ARG A 19 -10.13 -19.49 1.60
CA ARG A 19 -11.21 -20.41 1.95
C ARG A 19 -11.70 -20.19 3.38
N ARG A 20 -10.80 -19.98 4.35
CA ARG A 20 -11.17 -19.66 5.74
C ARG A 20 -11.91 -18.32 5.84
N ALA A 21 -11.45 -17.30 5.13
CA ALA A 21 -12.07 -15.98 5.15
C ALA A 21 -13.51 -16.01 4.60
N VAL A 22 -13.73 -16.70 3.48
CA VAL A 22 -15.06 -16.92 2.91
C VAL A 22 -15.96 -17.69 3.89
N ARG A 23 -15.46 -18.76 4.52
CA ARG A 23 -16.21 -19.51 5.56
C ARG A 23 -16.62 -18.64 6.76
N ARG A 24 -15.84 -17.61 7.08
CA ARG A 24 -16.12 -16.65 8.16
C ARG A 24 -17.06 -15.52 7.72
N GLY A 25 -17.50 -15.50 6.46
CA GLY A 25 -18.43 -14.50 5.94
C GLY A 25 -17.76 -13.23 5.41
N ALA A 26 -16.44 -13.20 5.23
CA ALA A 26 -15.75 -12.02 4.67
C ALA A 26 -16.18 -11.72 3.22
N ALA A 27 -16.60 -12.74 2.47
CA ALA A 27 -17.12 -12.61 1.11
C ALA A 27 -18.04 -13.81 0.77
N PRO A 28 -18.98 -13.67 -0.19
CA PRO A 28 -19.92 -14.72 -0.55
C PRO A 28 -19.30 -15.89 -1.33
N SER A 29 -18.10 -15.71 -1.91
CA SER A 29 -17.36 -16.76 -2.61
C SER A 29 -15.87 -16.44 -2.70
N VAL A 30 -15.06 -17.43 -3.08
CA VAL A 30 -13.62 -17.23 -3.35
C VAL A 30 -13.40 -16.22 -4.46
N SER A 31 -14.15 -16.31 -5.56
CA SER A 31 -14.05 -15.36 -6.67
C SER A 31 -14.43 -13.94 -6.24
N ALA A 32 -15.46 -13.78 -5.39
CA ALA A 32 -15.84 -12.48 -4.85
C ALA A 32 -14.75 -11.91 -3.92
N TYR A 33 -14.16 -12.75 -3.06
CA TYR A 33 -13.06 -12.37 -2.18
C TYR A 33 -11.86 -11.86 -2.98
N VAL A 34 -11.44 -12.61 -4.00
CA VAL A 34 -10.31 -12.23 -4.86
C VAL A 34 -10.62 -10.97 -5.66
N ALA A 35 -11.83 -10.83 -6.20
CA ALA A 35 -12.23 -9.62 -6.91
C ALA A 35 -12.20 -8.38 -6.01
N GLN A 36 -12.65 -8.48 -4.75
CA GLN A 36 -12.54 -7.39 -3.77
C GLN A 36 -11.09 -7.05 -3.47
N ALA A 37 -10.25 -8.05 -3.20
CA ALA A 37 -8.82 -7.83 -2.93
C ALA A 37 -8.09 -7.17 -4.11
N LEU A 38 -8.40 -7.58 -5.34
CA LEU A 38 -7.85 -6.97 -6.55
C LEU A 38 -8.34 -5.53 -6.73
N ALA A 39 -9.62 -5.25 -6.46
CA ALA A 39 -10.16 -3.90 -6.52
C ALA A 39 -9.55 -2.98 -5.46
N GLU A 40 -9.29 -3.48 -4.25
CA GLU A 40 -8.61 -2.74 -3.20
C GLU A 40 -7.14 -2.46 -3.56
N LYS A 41 -6.43 -3.46 -4.09
CA LYS A 41 -5.07 -3.28 -4.59
C LYS A 41 -5.00 -2.26 -5.73
N ALA A 42 -5.92 -2.32 -6.69
CA ALA A 42 -5.99 -1.36 -7.78
C ALA A 42 -6.22 0.07 -7.28
N LYS A 43 -7.11 0.28 -6.30
CA LYS A 43 -7.31 1.60 -5.68
C LYS A 43 -6.05 2.13 -4.99
N LEU A 44 -5.27 1.25 -4.35
CA LEU A 44 -4.00 1.64 -3.74
C LEU A 44 -2.95 2.00 -4.79
N ASP A 45 -2.85 1.22 -5.87
CA ASP A 45 -1.93 1.50 -6.96
C ASP A 45 -2.32 2.81 -7.70
N ASP A 46 -3.63 3.06 -7.89
CA ASP A 46 -4.16 4.32 -8.42
C ASP A 46 -3.87 5.51 -7.48
N LEU A 47 -3.95 5.29 -6.16
CA LEU A 47 -3.62 6.29 -5.16
C LEU A 47 -2.12 6.63 -5.17
N ASP A 48 -1.25 5.62 -5.23
CA ASP A 48 0.20 5.82 -5.32
C ASP A 48 0.53 6.62 -6.60
N ALA A 49 -0.08 6.28 -7.73
CA ALA A 49 0.09 7.03 -8.98
C ALA A 49 -0.40 8.49 -8.88
N LEU A 50 -1.53 8.73 -8.22
CA LEU A 50 -2.04 10.09 -7.98
C LEU A 50 -1.11 10.89 -7.07
N ILE A 51 -0.59 10.28 -6.00
CA ILE A 51 0.37 10.91 -5.09
C ILE A 51 1.65 11.28 -5.85
N ASP A 52 2.16 10.37 -6.68
CA ASP A 52 3.33 10.65 -7.52
C ASP A 52 3.10 11.82 -8.48
N GLU A 53 1.92 11.91 -9.10
CA GLU A 53 1.54 13.04 -9.95
C GLU A 53 1.49 14.35 -9.17
N MET A 54 0.87 14.34 -7.97
CA MET A 54 0.80 15.52 -7.11
C MET A 54 2.19 15.98 -6.65
N VAL A 55 3.05 15.03 -6.27
CA VAL A 55 4.44 15.31 -5.89
C VAL A 55 5.18 15.92 -7.07
N ALA A 56 5.10 15.33 -8.26
CA ALA A 56 5.70 15.87 -9.48
C ALA A 56 5.19 17.30 -9.79
N ALA A 57 3.88 17.54 -9.67
CA ALA A 57 3.28 18.86 -9.87
C ALA A 57 3.73 19.89 -8.83
N SER A 58 4.01 19.48 -7.59
CA SER A 58 4.48 20.35 -6.51
C SER A 58 5.98 20.66 -6.53
N GLY A 59 6.73 20.12 -7.50
CA GLY A 59 8.18 20.32 -7.63
C GLY A 59 9.04 19.07 -7.35
N GLY A 60 8.40 17.91 -7.16
CA GLY A 60 9.08 16.66 -6.85
C GLY A 60 9.28 16.43 -5.34
N PRO A 61 9.91 15.31 -4.96
CA PRO A 61 10.26 15.04 -3.57
C PRO A 61 11.25 16.10 -3.05
N LEU A 62 11.11 16.47 -1.76
CA LEU A 62 12.00 17.44 -1.12
C LEU A 62 13.46 17.01 -1.25
N THR A 63 14.32 17.94 -1.67
CA THR A 63 15.77 17.75 -1.65
C THR A 63 16.31 17.78 -0.22
N GLU A 64 17.49 17.20 0.00
CA GLU A 64 18.16 17.25 1.31
C GLU A 64 18.48 18.68 1.77
N ALA A 65 18.62 19.63 0.83
CA ALA A 65 18.83 21.04 1.17
C ALA A 65 17.54 21.67 1.70
N GLU A 66 16.41 21.39 1.06
CA GLU A 66 15.09 21.87 1.48
C GLU A 66 14.63 21.22 2.79
N LEU A 67 14.91 19.92 2.98
CA LEU A 67 14.66 19.24 4.27
C LEU A 67 15.44 19.91 5.40
N ARG A 68 16.73 20.19 5.21
CA ARG A 68 17.55 20.88 6.22
C ARG A 68 17.08 22.31 6.50
N ALA A 69 16.63 23.02 5.47
CA ALA A 69 16.04 24.34 5.64
C ALA A 69 14.72 24.28 6.43
N ALA A 70 13.87 23.30 6.11
CA ALA A 70 12.62 23.05 6.81
C ALA A 70 12.85 22.67 8.28
N ASP A 71 13.80 21.79 8.59
CA ASP A 71 14.15 21.43 9.98
C ASP A 71 14.58 22.65 10.80
N GLY A 72 15.33 23.57 10.19
CA GLY A 72 15.75 24.83 10.81
C GLY A 72 14.60 25.80 11.10
N VAL A 73 13.55 25.79 10.28
CA VAL A 73 12.39 26.69 10.42
C VAL A 73 11.29 26.07 11.29
N LEU A 74 11.06 24.76 11.18
CA LEU A 74 10.03 24.00 11.90
C LEU A 74 10.45 23.58 13.31
N GLY A 75 11.72 23.80 13.68
CA GLY A 75 12.24 23.55 15.02
C GLY A 75 12.31 22.07 15.40
N HIS A 76 12.26 21.15 14.43
CA HIS A 76 12.50 19.73 14.67
C HIS A 76 14.01 19.46 14.64
N ALA A 77 14.59 19.24 15.83
CA ALA A 77 15.93 18.67 15.90
C ALA A 77 15.88 17.26 15.30
N PRO A 78 16.77 16.89 14.36
CA PRO A 78 16.78 15.55 13.80
C PRO A 78 16.93 14.55 14.94
N ALA A 79 16.05 13.55 14.98
CA ALA A 79 16.03 12.53 16.03
C ALA A 79 17.38 11.81 16.04
N ARG A 80 18.27 12.26 16.93
CA ARG A 80 19.58 11.63 17.17
C ARG A 80 19.34 10.17 17.47
N GLY A 81 19.85 9.31 16.59
CA GLY A 81 19.75 7.86 16.70
C GLY A 81 20.01 7.40 18.12
N ARG A 82 19.02 6.70 18.69
CA ARG A 82 19.11 6.02 19.97
C ARG A 82 20.07 4.83 19.84
N ARG A 83 21.38 5.12 19.71
CA ARG A 83 22.42 4.11 19.85
C ARG A 83 22.59 3.83 21.33
N ARG A 84 21.93 2.74 21.73
CA ARG A 84 22.00 2.09 23.05
C ARG A 84 23.46 1.98 23.49
N ARG A 85 23.73 2.42 24.71
CA ARG A 85 24.91 2.02 25.48
C ARG A 85 24.82 0.50 25.69
N SER A 86 25.87 -0.21 25.29
CA SER A 86 26.24 -1.54 25.78
C SER A 86 27.73 -1.51 26.02
#